data_AF-A0A922ZQY5-F1
#
_entry.id   AF-A0A922ZQY5-F1
#
_cell.length_a   1.000
_cell.length_b   1.000
_cell.length_c   1.000
_cell.angle_alpha   90.00
_cell.angle_beta   90.00
_cell.angle_gamma   90.00
#
_symmetry.space_group_name_H-M   'P 1'
#
loop_
_entity.id
_entity.type
_entity.pdbx_description
1 polymer ?
#
loop_
_entity_poly.entity_id
_entity_poly.type
_entity_poly.pdbx_seq_one_letter_code
_entity_poly.pdbx_strand_id
1 'polypeptide(L)' 'MSALLGPAEVRDLAALLDVMPTKKLGQNFVHDANTVRRIVQTAAL' A
#
# COMPACT_ATOMS: atom_id res chain seq x y z
N MET A 1 -6.68 6.15 -15.63
CA MET A 1 -7.18 5.43 -14.44
C MET A 1 -5.98 5.14 -13.56
N SER A 2 -5.86 5.79 -12.40
CA SER A 2 -4.78 5.52 -11.45
C SER A 2 -4.95 4.10 -10.92
N ALA A 3 -4.08 3.19 -11.33
CA ALA A 3 -4.04 1.84 -10.80
C ALA A 3 -3.60 1.92 -9.33
N LEU A 4 -4.45 1.43 -8.42
CA LEU A 4 -4.06 1.28 -7.02
C LEU A 4 -3.11 0.10 -6.90
N LEU A 5 -2.09 0.22 -6.05
CA LEU A 5 -1.08 -0.82 -5.86
C LEU A 5 -1.72 -2.05 -5.22
N GLY A 6 -1.65 -3.19 -5.92
CA GLY A 6 -1.99 -4.48 -5.36
C GLY A 6 -0.81 -5.11 -4.63
N PRO A 7 -1.01 -6.32 -4.07
CA PRO A 7 0.05 -7.02 -3.34
C PRO A 7 1.30 -7.33 -4.15
N ALA A 8 1.18 -7.53 -5.46
CA ALA A 8 2.31 -7.80 -6.34
C ALA A 8 3.13 -6.52 -6.57
N GLU A 9 2.45 -5.42 -6.90
CA GLU A 9 3.08 -4.13 -7.15
C GLU A 9 3.79 -3.59 -5.89
N VAL A 10 3.23 -3.83 -4.70
CA VAL A 10 3.89 -3.49 -3.43
C VAL A 10 5.19 -4.28 -3.24
N ARG A 11 5.24 -5.56 -3.64
CA ARG A 11 6.45 -6.39 -3.56
C ARG A 11 7.50 -5.96 -4.57
N ASP A 12 7.08 -5.64 -5.79
CA ASP A 12 7.97 -5.16 -6.85
C ASP A 12 8.61 -3.83 -6.44
N LEU A 13 7.81 -2.92 -5.85
CA LEU A 13 8.33 -1.66 -5.32
C LEU A 13 9.30 -1.87 -4.16
N ALA A 14 8.99 -2.79 -3.25
CA ALA A 14 9.89 -3.10 -2.14
C ALA A 14 11.24 -3.65 -2.64
N ALA A 15 11.22 -4.51 -3.66
CA ALA A 15 12.43 -5.02 -4.31
C ALA A 15 13.21 -3.91 -5.02
N LEU A 16 12.52 -3.03 -5.75
CA LEU A 16 13.15 -1.89 -6.44
C LEU A 16 13.85 -0.93 -5.47
N LEU A 17 13.27 -0.73 -4.29
CA LEU A 17 13.79 0.18 -3.28
C LEU A 17 14.80 -0.47 -2.32
N ASP A 18 15.12 -1.75 -2.52
CA ASP A 18 15.93 -2.57 -1.59
C ASP A 18 15.41 -2.52 -0.14
N VAL A 19 14.08 -2.54 0.00
CA VAL A 19 13.40 -2.57 1.29
C VAL A 19 12.84 -3.96 1.52
N MET A 20 13.11 -4.53 2.70
CA MET A 20 12.50 -5.80 3.11
C MET A 20 11.29 -5.53 4.02
N PRO A 21 10.05 -5.72 3.55
CA PRO A 21 8.87 -5.56 4.37
C PRO A 21 8.86 -6.57 5.52
N THR A 22 8.52 -6.13 6.73
CA THR A 22 8.55 -6.99 7.92
C THR A 22 7.36 -6.77 8.84
N LYS A 23 6.72 -7.88 9.23
CA LYS A 23 5.63 -7.87 10.21
C LYS A 23 6.09 -7.57 11.63
N LYS A 24 7.38 -7.77 11.94
CA LYS A 24 7.94 -7.53 13.28
C LYS A 24 7.79 -6.08 13.73
N LEU A 25 7.76 -5.13 12.79
CA LEU A 25 7.57 -3.71 13.06
C LEU A 25 6.10 -3.26 12.92
N GLY A 26 5.15 -4.19 12.81
CA GLY A 26 3.74 -3.86 12.61
C GLY A 26 3.38 -3.35 11.21
N GLN A 27 4.24 -3.56 10.20
CA GLN A 27 3.99 -3.09 8.84
C GLN A 27 2.85 -3.86 8.17
N ASN A 28 1.82 -3.13 7.74
CA ASN A 28 0.68 -3.66 7.00
C ASN A 28 0.38 -2.73 5.82
N PHE A 29 0.40 -3.27 4.60
CA PHE A 29 0.16 -2.50 3.39
C PHE A 29 -1.33 -2.57 3.00
N VAL A 30 -1.97 -1.40 2.95
CA VAL A 30 -3.36 -1.28 2.51
C VAL A 30 -3.39 -1.36 0.99
N HIS A 31 -3.92 -2.45 0.47
CA HIS A 31 -4.04 -2.73 -0.96
C HIS A 31 -5.52 -2.83 -1.41
N ASP A 32 -6.46 -2.82 -0.47
CA ASP A 32 -7.89 -2.73 -0.79
C ASP A 32 -8.25 -1.31 -1.22
N ALA A 33 -8.71 -1.20 -2.47
CA ALA A 33 -9.02 0.06 -3.10
C ALA A 33 -10.10 0.86 -2.37
N ASN A 34 -11.13 0.19 -1.86
CA ASN A 34 -12.24 0.87 -1.19
C ASN A 34 -11.80 1.44 0.16
N THR A 35 -10.92 0.74 0.87
CA THR A 35 -10.33 1.22 2.11
C THR A 35 -9.45 2.44 1.88
N VAL A 36 -8.60 2.42 0.86
CA VAL A 36 -7.79 3.60 0.49
C VAL A 36 -8.68 4.81 0.17
N ARG A 37 -9.71 4.63 -0.67
CA ARG A 37 -10.66 5.71 -1.01
C ARG A 37 -11.36 6.27 0.22
N ARG A 38 -11.83 5.42 1.14
CA ARG A 38 -12.46 5.86 2.40
C ARG A 38 -11.51 6.66 3.29
N ILE A 39 -10.25 6.24 3.38
CA ILE A 39 -9.22 6.96 4.17
C ILE A 39 -9.03 8.36 3.58
N VAL A 40 -8.82 8.48 2.27
CA VAL A 40 -8.64 9.77 1.59
C VAL A 40 -9.85 10.67 1.79
N GLN A 41 -11.07 10.14 1.58
CA GLN A 41 -12.31 10.87 1.79
C GLN A 41 -12.45 11.37 3.24
N THR A 42 -12.12 10.53 4.22
CA THR A 42 -12.20 10.88 5.65
C THR A 42 -11.14 11.92 6.04
N ALA A 43 -9.96 11.86 5.42
CA ALA A 43 -8.88 12.81 5.64
C ALA A 43 -9.12 14.18 4.98
N ALA A 44 -10.21 14.33 4.21
CA ALA A 44 -10.52 15.52 3.41
C ALA A 44 -9.39 15.91 2.43
N LEU A 45 -8.68 14.90 1.91
CA LEU A 45 -7.61 15.02 0.91
C LEU A 45 -8.15 14.84 -0.52
#